data_AF-A0A7K3XQ98-F1
#
_entry.id   AF-A0A7K3XQ98-F1
#
_cell.length_a   1.000
_cell.length_b   1.000
_cell.length_c   1.000
_cell.angle_alpha   90.00
_cell.angle_beta   90.00
_cell.angle_gamma   90.00
#
_symmetry.space_group_name_H-M   'P 1'
#
loop_
_entity.id
_entity.type
_entity.pdbx_description
1 polymer ?
#
loop_
_entity_poly.entity_id
_entity_poly.type
_entity_poly.pdbx_seq_one_letter_code
_entity_poly.pdbx_strand_id
1 'polypeptide(L)'
;MSKIAGVVVAYYPDFQKLLFNIGTFVDEIEQLFIVFNSPVSNENANDLSSRHSNIQIVIYDVNIGIAAALNQTAQKAFDLGYDWLLTMD
;
A
#
# COMPACT_ATOMS: atom_id res chain seq x y z
N MET A 1 -16.94 -9.23 12.60
CA MET A 1 -16.33 -7.91 12.37
C MET A 1 -15.89 -7.88 10.92
N SER A 2 -16.12 -6.76 10.23
CA SER A 2 -15.67 -6.60 8.84
C SER A 2 -14.16 -6.44 8.80
N LYS A 3 -13.48 -7.13 7.89
CA LYS A 3 -12.03 -7.02 7.65
C LYS A 3 -11.74 -5.94 6.62
N ILE A 4 -10.83 -5.04 6.93
CA ILE A 4 -10.49 -3.88 6.12
C ILE A 4 -9.05 -4.02 5.62
N ALA A 5 -8.89 -4.01 4.30
CA ALA A 5 -7.60 -3.77 3.67
C ALA A 5 -7.46 -2.30 3.30
N GLY A 6 -6.24 -1.76 3.31
CA GLY A 6 -5.90 -0.44 2.81
C GLY A 6 -5.02 -0.51 1.56
N VAL A 7 -5.09 0.50 0.70
CA VAL A 7 -4.16 0.68 -0.40
C VAL A 7 -3.69 2.13 -0.50
N VAL A 8 -2.37 2.30 -0.63
CA VAL A 8 -1.73 3.56 -1.01
C VAL A 8 -0.98 3.35 -2.31
N VAL A 9 -1.29 4.14 -3.34
CA VAL A 9 -0.58 4.10 -4.62
C VAL A 9 0.38 5.28 -4.67
N ALA A 10 1.67 5.00 -4.48
CA ALA A 10 2.71 6.02 -4.41
C ALA A 10 3.38 6.23 -5.77
N TYR A 11 3.52 7.49 -6.20
CA TYR A 11 4.23 7.88 -7.43
C TYR A 11 5.27 8.95 -7.11
N TYR A 12 6.56 8.59 -7.16
CA TYR A 12 7.68 9.42 -6.68
C TYR A 12 7.37 10.13 -5.34
N PRO A 13 7.00 9.38 -4.28
CA PRO A 13 6.57 9.98 -3.03
C PRO A 13 7.76 10.65 -2.31
N ASP A 14 7.45 11.66 -1.49
CA ASP A 14 8.31 11.99 -0.36
C ASP A 14 8.22 10.84 0.65
N PHE A 15 9.34 10.14 0.84
CA PHE A 15 9.38 8.93 1.66
C PHE A 15 9.09 9.21 3.15
N GLN A 16 9.57 10.34 3.69
CA GLN A 16 9.32 10.68 5.09
C GLN A 16 7.86 11.05 5.31
N LYS A 17 7.27 11.78 4.36
CA LYS A 17 5.84 12.10 4.41
C LYS A 17 4.97 10.85 4.27
N LEU A 18 5.33 9.94 3.37
CA LEU A 18 4.63 8.66 3.18
C LEU A 18 4.64 7.85 4.47
N LEU A 19 5.81 7.71 5.12
CA LEU A 19 5.95 7.02 6.41
C LEU A 19 5.06 7.64 7.49
N PHE A 20 5.09 8.97 7.62
CA PHE A 20 4.26 9.68 8.59
C PHE A 20 2.77 9.44 8.35
N ASN A 21 2.30 9.59 7.11
CA ASN A 21 0.90 9.40 6.75
C ASN A 21 0.44 7.96 7.04
N ILE A 22 1.22 6.95 6.64
CA ILE A 22 0.91 5.54 6.92
C ILE A 22 0.74 5.29 8.41
N GLY A 23 1.65 5.83 9.23
CA GLY A 23 1.59 5.68 10.68
C GLY A 23 0.32 6.25 11.33
N THR A 24 -0.46 7.08 10.65
CA THR A 24 -1.71 7.63 11.19
C THR A 24 -2.90 6.66 11.12
N PHE A 25 -2.82 5.59 10.32
CA PHE A 25 -3.98 4.70 10.09
C PHE A 25 -3.63 3.21 9.95
N VAL A 26 -2.36 2.84 9.77
CA VAL A 26 -1.97 1.45 9.49
C VAL A 26 -2.36 0.47 10.61
N ASP A 27 -2.46 0.93 11.85
CA ASP A 27 -2.86 0.10 12.99
C ASP A 27 -4.38 -0.09 13.10
N GLU A 28 -5.17 0.65 12.31
CA GLU A 28 -6.64 0.59 12.27
C GLU A 28 -7.18 -0.36 11.18
N ILE A 29 -6.28 -1.04 10.45
CA ILE A 29 -6.60 -1.95 9.33
C ILE A 29 -5.80 -3.25 9.42
N GLU A 30 -6.34 -4.35 8.92
CA GLU A 30 -5.70 -5.67 9.01
C GLU A 30 -4.56 -5.86 8.00
N GLN A 31 -4.56 -5.14 6.89
CA GLN A 31 -3.53 -5.20 5.85
C GLN A 31 -3.45 -3.89 5.09
N LEU A 32 -2.25 -3.34 4.93
CA LEU A 32 -1.96 -2.25 4.02
C LEU A 32 -1.18 -2.77 2.81
N PHE A 33 -1.65 -2.45 1.61
CA PHE A 33 -0.90 -2.59 0.37
C PHE A 33 -0.28 -1.25 -0.02
N ILE A 34 1.05 -1.21 -0.17
CA ILE A 34 1.75 -0.03 -0.69
C ILE A 34 2.21 -0.37 -2.09
N VAL A 35 1.61 0.30 -3.08
CA VAL A 35 1.91 0.10 -4.49
C VAL A 35 2.79 1.26 -4.97
N PHE A 36 4.08 1.01 -5.13
CA PHE A 36 4.97 1.95 -5.80
C PHE A 36 4.73 1.86 -7.31
N ASN A 37 4.16 2.92 -7.89
CA ASN A 37 3.89 3.07 -9.32
C ASN A 37 5.05 3.83 -10.03
N SER A 38 6.25 3.73 -9.45
CA SER A 38 7.51 4.32 -9.87
C SER A 38 8.66 3.56 -9.19
N PRO A 39 9.91 3.68 -9.68
CA PRO A 39 11.06 3.11 -8.98
C PRO A 39 11.14 3.56 -7.52
N VAL A 40 11.54 2.64 -6.64
CA VAL A 40 11.82 2.89 -5.22
C VAL A 40 13.11 2.15 -4.83
N SER A 41 13.87 2.69 -3.88
CA SER A 41 15.06 1.98 -3.39
C SER A 41 14.64 0.76 -2.54
N ASN A 42 15.45 -0.30 -2.60
CA ASN A 42 15.25 -1.47 -1.73
C ASN A 42 15.31 -1.09 -0.24
N GLU A 43 16.13 -0.10 0.13
CA GLU A 43 16.21 0.41 1.50
C GLU A 43 14.86 0.98 1.96
N ASN A 44 14.24 1.85 1.15
CA ASN A 44 12.94 2.46 1.47
C ASN A 44 11.83 1.41 1.53
N ALA A 45 11.81 0.46 0.60
CA ALA A 45 10.85 -0.63 0.64
C ALA A 45 11.04 -1.49 1.90
N ASN A 46 12.27 -1.87 2.22
CA ASN A 46 12.56 -2.68 3.40
C ASN A 46 12.17 -1.96 4.70
N ASP A 47 12.47 -0.65 4.83
CA ASP A 47 12.10 0.14 6.01
C ASP A 47 10.59 0.10 6.26
N LEU A 48 9.76 0.35 5.24
CA LEU A 48 8.30 0.25 5.33
C LEU A 48 7.85 -1.14 5.82
N SER A 49 8.34 -2.20 5.19
CA SER A 49 7.94 -3.58 5.54
C SER A 49 8.41 -4.00 6.95
N SER A 50 9.49 -3.40 7.46
CA SER A 50 10.04 -3.72 8.77
C SER A 50 9.32 -3.02 9.93
N ARG A 51 8.67 -1.89 9.67
CA ARG A 51 7.96 -1.09 10.68
C ARG A 51 6.63 -1.68 11.09
N HIS A 52 5.90 -2.28 10.15
CA HIS A 52 4.60 -2.89 10.41
C HIS A 52 4.48 -4.24 9.70
N SER A 53 4.05 -5.26 10.46
CA SER A 53 3.90 -6.63 9.95
C SER A 53 2.72 -6.81 9.00
N ASN A 54 1.76 -5.86 9.01
CA ASN A 54 0.59 -5.85 8.15
C ASN A 54 0.81 -5.03 6.86
N ILE A 55 2.05 -4.66 6.51
CA ILE A 55 2.36 -3.99 5.25
C ILE A 55 2.82 -5.00 4.19
N GLN A 56 2.21 -4.93 3.01
CA GLN A 56 2.67 -5.63 1.81
C GLN A 56 3.03 -4.63 0.72
N ILE A 57 4.25 -4.75 0.20
CA ILE A 57 4.78 -3.86 -0.83
C ILE A 57 4.62 -4.50 -2.21
N VAL A 58 4.20 -3.70 -3.19
CA VAL A 58 4.14 -4.04 -4.61
C VAL A 58 4.89 -2.94 -5.36
N ILE A 59 5.82 -3.31 -6.24
CA ILE A 59 6.65 -2.35 -6.96
C ILE A 59 6.41 -2.53 -8.47
N TYR A 60 6.02 -1.44 -9.11
CA TYR A 60 6.09 -1.27 -10.54
C TYR A 60 7.18 -0.21 -10.80
N ASP A 61 8.28 -0.62 -11.45
CA ASP A 61 9.38 0.29 -11.83
C ASP A 61 8.98 1.30 -12.93
N VAL A 62 7.72 1.26 -13.37
CA VAL A 62 7.13 2.12 -14.39
C VAL A 62 5.72 2.54 -13.95
N ASN A 63 5.24 3.65 -14.52
CA ASN A 63 3.87 4.08 -14.30
C ASN A 63 2.90 3.19 -15.09
N ILE A 64 2.15 2.33 -14.40
CA ILE A 64 1.10 1.47 -14.97
C ILE A 64 -0.29 2.14 -14.99
N GLY A 65 -0.39 3.36 -14.44
CA GLY A 65 -1.63 4.08 -14.22
C GLY A 65 -2.29 3.75 -12.88
N ILE A 66 -2.82 4.77 -12.20
CA ILE A 66 -3.44 4.64 -10.87
C ILE A 66 -4.62 3.66 -10.85
N ALA A 67 -5.47 3.69 -11.88
CA ALA A 67 -6.61 2.79 -11.98
C ALA A 67 -6.18 1.32 -12.09
N ALA A 68 -5.09 1.04 -12.83
CA ALA A 68 -4.56 -0.31 -12.95
C ALA A 68 -3.98 -0.81 -11.62
N ALA A 69 -3.28 0.05 -10.88
CA ALA A 69 -2.77 -0.27 -9.55
C ALA A 69 -3.90 -0.56 -8.55
N LEU A 70 -4.92 0.31 -8.50
CA LEU A 70 -6.08 0.14 -7.62
C LEU A 70 -6.87 -1.12 -7.97
N ASN A 71 -7.14 -1.38 -9.25
CA ASN A 71 -7.90 -2.56 -9.68
C ASN A 71 -7.18 -3.87 -9.34
N GLN A 72 -5.86 -3.93 -9.53
CA GLN A 72 -5.07 -5.11 -9.17
C GLN A 72 -5.07 -5.35 -7.66
N THR A 73 -4.91 -4.31 -6.85
CA THR A 73 -4.97 -4.44 -5.40
C THR A 73 -6.38 -4.76 -4.90
N ALA A 74 -7.42 -4.20 -5.51
CA ALA A 74 -8.80 -4.52 -5.16
C ALA A 74 -9.12 -5.98 -5.43
N GLN A 75 -8.72 -6.52 -6.59
CA GLN A 75 -8.88 -7.94 -6.88
C GLN A 75 -8.13 -8.80 -5.86
N LYS A 76 -6.90 -8.43 -5.51
CA LYS A 76 -6.11 -9.15 -4.50
C LYS A 76 -6.74 -9.12 -3.11
N ALA A 77 -7.23 -7.97 -2.66
CA ALA A 77 -7.91 -7.85 -1.38
C ALA A 77 -9.20 -8.69 -1.35
N PHE A 78 -9.95 -8.68 -2.45
CA PHE A 78 -11.12 -9.54 -2.62
C PHE A 78 -10.76 -11.03 -2.54
N ASP A 79 -9.72 -11.46 -3.25
CA ASP A 79 -9.26 -12.86 -3.25
C ASP A 79 -8.76 -13.32 -1.87
N LEU A 80 -8.21 -12.40 -1.06
CA LEU A 80 -7.79 -12.65 0.32
C LEU A 80 -8.94 -12.60 1.34
N GLY A 81 -10.18 -12.32 0.90
CA GLY A 81 -11.38 -12.33 1.73
C GLY A 81 -11.53 -11.11 2.64
N TYR A 82 -11.05 -9.94 2.22
CA TYR A 82 -11.36 -8.66 2.87
C TYR A 82 -12.74 -8.15 2.45
N ASP A 83 -13.47 -7.55 3.38
CA ASP A 83 -14.82 -7.03 3.16
C ASP A 83 -14.79 -5.62 2.55
N TRP A 84 -13.77 -4.83 2.90
CA TRP A 84 -13.60 -3.44 2.45
C TRP A 84 -12.18 -3.15 2.00
N LEU A 85 -12.06 -2.26 1.01
CA LEU A 85 -10.81 -1.67 0.59
C LEU A 85 -10.84 -0.16 0.84
N LEU A 86 -10.06 0.30 1.80
CA LEU A 86 -9.79 1.71 2.06
C LEU A 86 -8.71 2.20 1.08
N THR A 87 -9.01 3.24 0.31
CA THR A 87 -8.04 3.87 -0.59
C THR A 87 -7.54 5.18 0.02
N MET A 88 -6.22 5.37 0.12
CA MET A 88 -5.57 6.56 0.69
C MET A 88 -4.45 7.08 -0.23
N ASP A 89 -4.09 8.36 -0.08
CA ASP A 89 -3.03 9.06 -0.83
C ASP A 89 -1.73 9.28 -0.04
#